data_AF-A0A0B8QBM2-F1
#
_entry.id   AF-A0A0B8QBM2-F1
#
_cell.length_a   1.000
_cell.length_b   1.000
_cell.length_c   1.000
_cell.angle_alpha   90.00
_cell.angle_beta   90.00
_cell.angle_gamma   90.00
#
_symmetry.space_group_name_H-M   'P 1'
#
loop_
_entity.id
_entity.type
_entity.pdbx_description
1 polymer ?
#
loop_
_entity_poly.entity_id
_entity_poly.type
_entity_poly.pdbx_seq_one_letter_code
_entity_poly.pdbx_strand_id
1 'polypeptide(L)'
;MTNCQNSKYEFHIGNIQPSRAAEFLKKRNSFNREIKESKVAYLCDVARSGNWIDWKARVTLDKDGIVIDGQHTLTAIVETGMTLPVTFTVGASNDDMLKIDLDNRTIEDQLKIMGIDKYTTAIGTYLRFRHNYPEYVKTGDVSVLDKTLPVSKVVEVYGKEREFIGHLLPLLHKQANKASRASLMVFAARVAVKQFGEGFVIKMVDKILTSKTNTGDLLDSLANRARTRDVAKVVDAFKDDCIEHIEGFKEDWD
;
A
#
# COMPACT_ATOMS: atom_id res chain seq x y z
N MET A 1 36.31 19.46 19.52
CA MET A 1 35.94 19.28 18.11
C MET A 1 35.07 18.04 18.03
N THR A 2 33.79 18.21 17.74
CA THR A 2 32.78 17.14 17.82
C THR A 2 33.02 16.13 16.70
N ASN A 3 33.23 14.85 17.07
CA ASN A 3 33.24 13.72 16.15
C ASN A 3 31.93 13.73 15.34
N CYS A 4 31.99 14.07 14.05
CA CYS A 4 30.92 13.73 13.12
C CYS A 4 30.93 12.21 12.98
N GLN A 5 29.84 11.57 13.43
CA GLN A 5 29.60 10.17 13.16
C GLN A 5 29.65 9.94 11.64
N ASN A 6 30.38 8.91 11.20
CA ASN A 6 30.37 8.48 9.79
C ASN A 6 28.91 8.23 9.37
N SER A 7 28.40 9.11 8.52
CA SER A 7 27.11 8.95 7.87
C SER A 7 27.10 7.61 7.11
N LYS A 8 25.99 6.86 7.19
CA LYS A 8 25.76 5.62 6.42
C LYS A 8 25.84 5.85 4.90
N TYR A 9 25.65 7.09 4.45
CA TYR A 9 25.63 7.47 3.05
C TYR A 9 26.74 8.46 2.70
N GLU A 10 27.16 8.43 1.45
CA GLU A 10 28.01 9.46 0.89
C GLU A 10 27.18 10.43 0.06
N PHE A 11 27.44 11.73 0.23
CA PHE A 11 26.79 12.80 -0.51
C PHE A 11 27.82 13.51 -1.38
N HIS A 12 27.52 13.62 -2.67
CA HIS A 12 28.40 14.24 -3.65
C HIS A 12 27.63 15.27 -4.46
N ILE A 13 28.24 16.41 -4.81
CA ILE A 13 27.67 17.35 -5.80
C ILE A 13 28.58 17.29 -7.02
N GLY A 14 27.99 17.08 -8.20
CA GLY A 14 28.75 16.95 -9.44
C GLY A 14 27.95 17.31 -10.68
N ASN A 15 28.66 17.73 -11.72
CA ASN A 15 28.08 18.00 -13.02
C ASN A 15 27.87 16.71 -13.80
N ILE A 16 26.67 16.51 -14.35
CA ILE A 16 26.33 15.34 -15.14
C ILE A 16 26.07 15.72 -16.58
N GLN A 17 26.81 15.08 -17.48
CA GLN A 17 26.63 15.19 -18.92
C GLN A 17 25.46 14.30 -19.40
N PRO A 18 24.80 14.67 -20.52
CA PRO A 18 23.71 13.87 -21.11
C PRO A 18 24.08 12.40 -21.36
N SER A 19 25.29 12.13 -21.86
CA SER A 19 25.79 10.78 -22.10
C SER A 19 25.82 9.94 -20.81
N ARG A 20 26.34 10.54 -19.73
CA ARG A 20 26.43 9.88 -18.43
C ARG A 20 25.05 9.69 -17.78
N ALA A 21 24.14 10.65 -17.94
CA ALA A 21 22.76 10.51 -17.50
C ALA A 21 22.05 9.35 -18.20
N ALA A 22 22.25 9.20 -19.52
CA ALA A 22 21.70 8.08 -20.29
C ALA A 22 22.25 6.72 -19.82
N GLU A 23 23.53 6.64 -19.43
CA GLU A 23 24.11 5.43 -18.84
C GLU A 23 23.46 5.07 -17.50
N PHE A 24 23.24 6.06 -16.63
CA PHE A 24 22.54 5.84 -15.36
C PHE A 24 21.10 5.36 -15.58
N LEU A 25 20.38 5.92 -16.54
CA LEU A 25 19.00 5.51 -16.86
C LEU A 25 18.88 4.07 -17.40
N LYS A 26 19.95 3.53 -18.01
CA LYS A 26 20.02 2.11 -18.39
C LYS A 26 20.14 1.20 -17.17
N LYS A 27 20.70 1.69 -16.07
CA LYS A 27 20.87 1.00 -14.79
C LYS A 27 19.84 1.47 -13.76
N ARG A 28 18.57 1.57 -14.14
CA ARG A 28 17.48 1.88 -13.19
C ARG A 28 16.82 0.60 -12.69
N ASN A 29 16.35 0.62 -11.44
CA ASN A 29 15.62 -0.53 -10.90
C ASN A 29 14.23 -0.66 -11.57
N SER A 30 13.64 -1.87 -11.53
CA SER A 30 12.31 -2.16 -12.11
C SER A 30 11.14 -1.60 -11.31
N PHE A 31 11.39 -1.10 -10.10
CA PHE A 31 10.40 -0.53 -9.17
C PHE A 31 10.33 0.99 -9.24
N ASN A 32 11.13 1.61 -10.10
CA ASN A 32 11.09 3.03 -10.34
C ASN A 32 9.73 3.40 -10.94
N ARG A 33 9.22 4.56 -10.52
CA ARG A 33 7.96 5.09 -11.02
C ARG A 33 8.00 5.20 -12.54
N GLU A 34 6.84 5.19 -13.18
CA GLU A 34 6.79 5.62 -14.57
C GLU A 34 7.30 7.07 -14.69
N ILE A 35 8.06 7.35 -15.76
CA ILE A 35 8.50 8.71 -16.03
C ILE A 35 7.26 9.53 -16.37
N LYS A 36 7.06 10.64 -15.65
CA LYS A 36 5.94 11.54 -15.87
C LYS A 36 6.43 12.65 -16.77
N GLU A 37 5.99 12.65 -18.02
CA GLU A 37 6.41 13.62 -19.03
C GLU A 37 6.21 15.07 -18.54
N SER A 38 5.10 15.37 -17.87
CA SER A 38 4.84 16.70 -17.30
C SER A 38 5.89 17.15 -16.27
N LYS A 39 6.44 16.22 -15.49
CA LYS A 39 7.51 16.52 -14.53
C LYS A 39 8.84 16.72 -15.22
N VAL A 40 9.13 15.94 -16.27
CA VAL A 40 10.35 16.10 -17.07
C VAL A 40 10.32 17.43 -17.82
N ALA A 41 9.21 17.76 -18.49
CA ALA A 41 9.01 19.03 -19.18
C ALA A 41 9.26 20.24 -18.24
N TYR A 42 8.68 20.21 -17.04
CA TYR A 42 8.94 21.22 -16.01
C TYR A 42 10.43 21.36 -15.68
N LEU A 43 11.15 20.24 -15.51
CA LEU A 43 12.58 20.26 -15.21
C LEU A 43 13.40 20.78 -16.40
N CYS A 44 13.03 20.43 -17.63
CA CYS A 44 13.64 20.95 -18.85
C CYS A 44 13.49 22.46 -18.95
N ASP A 45 12.30 23.01 -18.62
CA ASP A 45 12.06 24.45 -18.62
C ASP A 45 12.84 25.17 -17.51
N VAL A 46 12.93 24.58 -16.32
CA VAL A 46 13.76 25.09 -15.22
C VAL A 46 15.24 25.14 -15.62
N ALA A 47 15.74 24.11 -16.30
CA ALA A 47 17.11 24.06 -16.81
C ALA A 47 17.37 25.15 -17.87
N ARG A 48 16.49 25.24 -18.88
CA ARG A 48 16.62 26.20 -19.98
C ARG A 48 16.49 27.65 -19.53
N SER A 49 15.69 27.90 -18.49
CA SER A 49 15.53 29.24 -17.90
C SER A 49 16.64 29.63 -16.92
N GLY A 50 17.64 28.77 -16.70
CA GLY A 50 18.76 29.04 -15.79
C GLY A 50 18.41 28.96 -14.30
N ASN A 51 17.20 28.49 -13.95
CA ASN A 51 16.72 28.38 -12.58
C ASN A 51 17.04 27.02 -11.94
N TRP A 52 18.00 26.28 -12.49
CA TRP A 52 18.39 24.97 -12.00
C TRP A 52 19.05 25.07 -10.63
N ILE A 53 18.57 24.28 -9.68
CA ILE A 53 19.07 24.25 -8.30
C ILE A 53 19.57 22.84 -7.99
N ASP A 54 20.88 22.72 -7.77
CA ASP A 54 21.63 21.49 -7.57
C ASP A 54 21.13 20.59 -6.42
N TRP A 55 20.79 21.17 -5.26
CA TRP A 55 20.29 20.41 -4.11
C TRP A 55 18.86 19.89 -4.31
N LYS A 56 18.09 20.49 -5.24
CA LYS A 56 16.76 20.00 -5.64
C LYS A 56 16.85 18.93 -6.73
N ALA A 57 17.93 18.94 -7.51
CA ALA A 57 18.23 17.94 -8.53
C ALA A 57 18.99 16.75 -7.92
N ARG A 58 18.26 15.87 -7.23
CA ARG A 58 18.85 14.73 -6.51
C ARG A 58 18.83 13.44 -7.34
N VAL A 59 19.90 12.67 -7.26
CA VAL A 59 19.99 11.30 -7.79
C VAL A 59 20.48 10.39 -6.68
N THR A 60 19.77 9.28 -6.45
CA THR A 60 20.16 8.30 -5.44
C THR A 60 20.60 7.03 -6.13
N LEU A 61 21.76 6.52 -5.73
CA LEU A 61 22.34 5.27 -6.22
C LEU A 61 22.43 4.26 -5.07
N ASP A 62 22.14 3.00 -5.37
CA ASP A 62 22.42 1.92 -4.45
C ASP A 62 23.93 1.60 -4.44
N LYS A 63 24.31 0.62 -3.60
CA LYS A 63 25.71 0.15 -3.50
C LYS A 63 26.27 -0.43 -4.82
N ASP A 64 25.40 -0.85 -5.73
CA ASP A 64 25.75 -1.48 -7.01
C ASP A 64 25.67 -0.45 -8.18
N GLY A 65 25.38 0.82 -7.86
CA GLY A 65 25.28 1.92 -8.81
C GLY A 65 23.97 1.93 -9.61
N ILE A 66 22.93 1.23 -9.14
CA ILE A 66 21.58 1.25 -9.70
C ILE A 66 20.87 2.52 -9.25
N VAL A 67 20.20 3.19 -10.19
CA VAL A 67 19.39 4.39 -9.91
C VAL A 67 18.16 3.99 -9.11
N ILE A 68 18.07 4.55 -7.91
CA ILE A 68 16.99 4.45 -6.95
C ILE A 68 15.96 5.56 -7.15
N ASP A 69 16.45 6.79 -7.29
CA ASP A 69 15.64 8.00 -7.44
C ASP A 69 16.39 9.01 -8.31
N GLY A 70 15.69 10.00 -8.84
CA GLY A 70 16.26 11.03 -9.72
C GLY A 70 16.14 10.72 -11.21
N GLN A 71 15.34 9.73 -11.60
CA GLN A 71 15.13 9.41 -13.01
C GLN A 71 14.57 10.58 -13.83
N HIS A 72 13.68 11.42 -13.29
CA HIS A 72 13.15 12.59 -14.01
C HIS A 72 14.23 13.65 -14.20
N THR A 73 15.11 13.83 -13.20
CA THR A 73 16.29 14.70 -13.29
C THR A 73 17.24 14.21 -14.38
N LEU A 74 17.59 12.93 -14.38
CA LEU A 74 18.46 12.34 -15.40
C LEU A 74 17.82 12.42 -16.80
N THR A 75 16.52 12.18 -16.90
CA THR A 75 15.78 12.26 -18.17
C THR A 75 15.77 13.70 -18.68
N ALA A 76 15.53 14.69 -17.81
CA ALA A 76 15.60 16.10 -18.20
C ALA A 76 17.00 16.52 -18.66
N ILE A 77 18.06 16.02 -18.03
CA ILE A 77 19.45 16.25 -18.49
C ILE A 77 19.67 15.67 -19.90
N VAL A 78 19.16 14.47 -20.16
CA VAL A 78 19.21 13.86 -21.50
C VAL A 78 18.41 14.69 -22.52
N GLU A 79 17.18 15.08 -22.20
CA GLU A 79 16.29 15.82 -23.11
C GLU A 79 16.75 17.26 -23.39
N THR A 80 17.36 17.92 -22.41
CA THR A 80 17.88 19.28 -22.58
C THR A 80 19.21 19.30 -23.33
N GLY A 81 19.97 18.21 -23.29
CA GLY A 81 21.34 18.16 -23.80
C GLY A 81 22.34 19.00 -22.99
N MET A 82 21.95 19.51 -21.83
CA MET A 82 22.78 20.39 -20.99
C MET A 82 23.56 19.58 -19.96
N THR A 83 24.78 20.01 -19.65
CA THR A 83 25.50 19.50 -18.47
C THR A 83 25.02 20.27 -17.25
N LEU A 84 24.41 19.57 -16.28
CA LEU A 84 23.76 20.20 -15.12
C LEU A 84 24.31 19.65 -13.79
N PRO A 85 24.40 20.48 -12.73
CA PRO A 85 24.83 20.03 -11.42
C PRO A 85 23.74 19.20 -10.73
N VAL A 86 24.14 18.10 -10.10
CA VAL A 86 23.25 17.13 -9.44
C VAL A 86 23.85 16.76 -8.09
N THR A 87 22.98 16.61 -7.09
CA THR A 87 23.35 16.06 -5.78
C THR A 87 23.14 14.55 -5.77
N PHE A 88 24.21 13.80 -5.59
CA PHE A 88 24.21 12.35 -5.46
C PHE A 88 24.14 11.91 -4.00
N THR A 89 23.33 10.88 -3.76
CA THR A 89 23.40 10.06 -2.55
C THR A 89 23.81 8.66 -2.97
N VAL A 90 24.91 8.13 -2.40
CA VAL A 90 25.46 6.81 -2.76
C VAL A 90 25.46 5.88 -1.55
N GLY A 91 25.19 4.59 -1.80
CA GLY A 91 25.23 3.55 -0.78
C GLY A 91 23.87 3.28 -0.12
N ALA A 92 22.77 3.71 -0.72
CA ALA A 92 21.44 3.36 -0.23
C ALA A 92 21.21 1.84 -0.34
N SER A 93 20.70 1.23 0.72
CA SER A 93 20.33 -0.20 0.73
C SER A 93 18.91 -0.42 0.20
N ASN A 94 18.56 -1.67 -0.11
CA ASN A 94 17.20 -2.04 -0.49
C ASN A 94 16.16 -1.70 0.59
N ASP A 95 16.54 -1.61 1.86
CA ASP A 95 15.63 -1.18 2.93
C ASP A 95 15.46 0.36 2.95
N ASP A 96 16.45 1.09 2.45
CA ASP A 96 16.40 2.55 2.32
C ASP A 96 15.59 2.96 1.07
N MET A 97 15.61 2.13 0.01
CA MET A 97 14.71 2.22 -1.15
C MET A 97 13.25 2.32 -0.72
N LEU A 98 12.86 1.44 0.21
CA LEU A 98 11.53 1.44 0.76
C LEU A 98 11.31 2.81 1.40
N LYS A 99 12.15 3.25 2.34
CA LYS A 99 11.95 4.51 3.08
C LYS A 99 11.91 5.79 2.24
N ILE A 100 12.74 5.93 1.21
CA ILE A 100 12.80 7.14 0.35
C ILE A 100 11.49 7.34 -0.42
N ASP A 101 10.86 6.24 -0.83
CA ASP A 101 9.72 6.24 -1.73
C ASP A 101 8.39 5.96 -1.01
N LEU A 102 8.45 5.45 0.22
CA LEU A 102 7.30 5.18 1.07
C LEU A 102 6.49 6.48 1.28
N ASP A 103 7.07 7.63 1.62
CA ASP A 103 6.29 8.83 2.01
C ASP A 103 5.34 9.41 0.94
N ASN A 104 5.49 9.04 -0.35
CA ASN A 104 4.60 9.49 -1.43
C ASN A 104 3.91 8.37 -2.21
N ARG A 105 4.16 7.09 -1.88
CA ARG A 105 3.55 5.95 -2.57
C ARG A 105 2.21 5.61 -1.93
N THR A 106 1.20 5.38 -2.77
CA THR A 106 -0.08 4.89 -2.26
C THR A 106 0.11 3.50 -1.65
N ILE A 107 -0.82 3.07 -0.79
CA ILE A 107 -0.81 1.70 -0.25
C ILE A 107 -0.83 0.68 -1.39
N GLU A 108 -1.54 0.98 -2.47
CA GLU A 108 -1.58 0.14 -3.67
C GLU A 108 -0.21 -0.01 -4.34
N ASP A 109 0.55 1.08 -4.49
CA ASP A 109 1.89 1.03 -5.07
C ASP A 109 2.82 0.14 -4.25
N GLN A 110 2.72 0.19 -2.93
CA GLN A 110 3.52 -0.66 -2.04
C GLN A 110 3.16 -2.13 -2.18
N LEU A 111 1.87 -2.45 -2.24
CA LEU A 111 1.42 -3.83 -2.46
C LEU A 111 1.97 -4.37 -3.78
N LYS A 112 1.99 -3.56 -4.85
CA LYS A 112 2.57 -3.95 -6.14
C LYS A 112 4.08 -4.22 -6.05
N ILE A 113 4.84 -3.41 -5.32
CA ILE A 113 6.28 -3.67 -5.06
C ILE A 113 6.48 -5.00 -4.34
N MET A 114 5.58 -5.33 -3.42
CA MET A 114 5.59 -6.61 -2.69
C MET A 114 5.18 -7.81 -3.56
N GLY A 115 4.92 -7.61 -4.86
CA GLY A 115 4.48 -8.64 -5.79
C GLY A 115 2.98 -8.93 -5.76
N ILE A 116 2.18 -8.04 -5.14
CA ILE A 116 0.73 -8.20 -5.02
C ILE A 116 0.05 -7.32 -6.06
N ASP A 117 -0.50 -7.95 -7.09
CA ASP A 117 -1.13 -7.29 -8.23
C ASP A 117 -2.67 -7.40 -8.23
N LYS A 118 -3.23 -8.29 -7.40
CA LYS A 118 -4.68 -8.51 -7.29
C LYS A 118 -5.26 -7.84 -6.04
N TYR A 119 -6.46 -7.28 -6.22
CA TYR A 119 -7.29 -6.70 -5.17
C TYR A 119 -6.61 -5.59 -4.34
N THR A 120 -5.56 -4.96 -4.87
CA THR A 120 -4.71 -3.97 -4.17
C THR A 120 -5.51 -2.86 -3.48
N THR A 121 -6.56 -2.35 -4.12
CA THR A 121 -7.46 -1.33 -3.53
C THR A 121 -8.24 -1.86 -2.32
N ALA A 122 -8.75 -3.09 -2.40
CA ALA A 122 -9.51 -3.71 -1.30
C ALA A 122 -8.57 -4.08 -0.15
N ILE A 123 -7.41 -4.66 -0.45
CA ILE A 123 -6.37 -4.95 0.53
C ILE A 123 -5.95 -3.67 1.24
N GLY A 124 -5.62 -2.60 0.50
CA GLY A 124 -5.18 -1.35 1.11
C GLY A 124 -6.23 -0.71 2.03
N THR A 125 -7.51 -0.78 1.65
CA THR A 125 -8.62 -0.32 2.48
C THR A 125 -8.77 -1.17 3.74
N TYR A 126 -8.69 -2.51 3.63
CA TYR A 126 -8.72 -3.42 4.76
C TYR A 126 -7.59 -3.15 5.75
N LEU A 127 -6.35 -3.00 5.26
CA LEU A 127 -5.18 -2.76 6.11
C LEU A 127 -5.32 -1.47 6.92
N ARG A 128 -5.91 -0.43 6.31
CA ARG A 128 -6.22 0.83 7.00
C ARG A 128 -7.18 0.62 8.16
N PHE A 129 -8.31 -0.03 7.93
CA PHE A 129 -9.27 -0.35 9.00
C PHE A 129 -8.61 -1.20 10.08
N ARG A 130 -7.88 -2.23 9.70
CA ARG A 130 -7.21 -3.14 10.63
C ARG A 130 -6.20 -2.44 11.53
N HIS A 131 -5.46 -1.48 11.01
CA HIS A 131 -4.49 -0.68 11.75
C HIS A 131 -5.16 0.26 12.75
N ASN A 132 -6.22 0.95 12.33
CA ASN A 132 -6.90 1.98 13.13
C ASN A 132 -7.93 1.40 14.11
N TYR A 133 -8.35 0.15 13.92
CA TYR A 133 -9.40 -0.47 14.74
C TYR A 133 -9.13 -0.46 16.25
N PRO A 134 -7.91 -0.73 16.75
CA PRO A 134 -7.63 -0.69 18.19
C PRO A 134 -7.87 0.70 18.81
N GLU A 135 -7.66 1.77 18.04
CA GLU A 135 -7.95 3.14 18.50
C GLU A 135 -9.46 3.39 18.48
N TYR A 136 -10.16 2.98 17.42
CA TYR A 136 -11.63 3.04 17.37
C TYR A 136 -12.29 2.32 18.56
N VAL A 137 -11.81 1.14 18.94
CA VAL A 137 -12.35 0.40 20.10
C VAL A 137 -12.19 1.17 21.42
N LYS A 138 -11.15 2.01 21.54
CA LYS A 138 -10.90 2.83 22.74
C LYS A 138 -11.74 4.11 22.74
N THR A 139 -11.95 4.73 21.59
CA THR A 139 -12.55 6.06 21.50
C THR A 139 -14.02 6.04 21.10
N GLY A 140 -14.48 4.99 20.42
CA GLY A 140 -15.78 4.95 19.75
C GLY A 140 -15.90 5.87 18.53
N ASP A 141 -14.85 6.62 18.18
CA ASP A 141 -14.87 7.62 17.11
C ASP A 141 -14.62 6.96 15.75
N VAL A 142 -15.66 6.92 14.92
CA VAL A 142 -15.62 6.31 13.58
C VAL A 142 -14.62 7.01 12.66
N SER A 143 -14.36 8.31 12.84
CA SER A 143 -13.43 9.07 11.98
C SER A 143 -11.99 8.54 12.05
N VAL A 144 -11.65 7.87 13.17
CA VAL A 144 -10.35 7.21 13.35
C VAL A 144 -10.10 6.14 12.28
N LEU A 145 -11.14 5.46 11.79
CA LEU A 145 -11.01 4.41 10.79
C LEU A 145 -10.68 4.96 9.39
N ASP A 146 -11.00 6.23 9.14
CA ASP A 146 -10.65 6.93 7.91
C ASP A 146 -9.23 7.52 7.92
N LYS A 147 -8.55 7.53 9.07
CA LYS A 147 -7.15 7.97 9.17
C LYS A 147 -6.26 7.15 8.24
N THR A 148 -5.31 7.80 7.58
CA THR A 148 -4.39 7.13 6.66
C THR A 148 -3.55 6.10 7.39
N LEU A 149 -3.39 4.90 6.82
CA LEU A 149 -2.39 3.94 7.26
C LEU A 149 -1.01 4.49 6.89
N PRO A 150 -0.11 4.72 7.87
CA PRO A 150 1.26 5.05 7.55
C PRO A 150 1.83 3.96 6.66
N VAL A 151 2.32 4.40 5.53
CA VAL A 151 3.00 3.62 4.52
C VAL A 151 4.06 2.68 5.15
N SER A 152 4.87 3.18 6.09
CA SER A 152 5.87 2.39 6.82
C SER A 152 5.29 1.19 7.61
N LYS A 153 3.97 1.17 7.83
CA LYS A 153 3.24 0.10 8.49
C LYS A 153 2.58 -0.90 7.55
N VAL A 154 2.54 -0.64 6.23
CA VAL A 154 1.86 -1.52 5.27
C VAL A 154 2.46 -2.92 5.27
N VAL A 155 3.79 -3.05 5.17
CA VAL A 155 4.47 -4.36 5.19
C VAL A 155 4.20 -5.12 6.49
N GLU A 156 4.27 -4.42 7.62
CA GLU A 156 4.04 -5.00 8.95
C GLU A 156 2.59 -5.52 9.10
N VAL A 157 1.61 -4.68 8.76
CA VAL A 157 0.19 -5.02 8.92
C VAL A 157 -0.21 -6.09 7.90
N TYR A 158 0.24 -5.97 6.64
CA TYR A 158 -0.04 -6.98 5.63
C TYR A 158 0.55 -8.33 5.99
N GLY A 159 1.80 -8.38 6.45
CA GLY A 159 2.45 -9.65 6.84
C GLY A 159 1.66 -10.44 7.88
N LYS A 160 1.04 -9.76 8.84
CA LYS A 160 0.20 -10.38 9.90
C LYS A 160 -1.17 -10.84 9.41
N GLU A 161 -1.64 -10.29 8.29
CA GLU A 161 -3.01 -10.46 7.81
C GLU A 161 -3.09 -11.20 6.46
N ARG A 162 -1.94 -11.49 5.83
CA ARG A 162 -1.84 -12.00 4.46
C ARG A 162 -2.65 -13.28 4.24
N GLU A 163 -2.64 -14.20 5.20
CA GLU A 163 -3.29 -15.52 5.08
C GLU A 163 -4.80 -15.36 5.20
N PHE A 164 -5.25 -14.61 6.20
CA PHE A 164 -6.66 -14.28 6.40
C PHE A 164 -7.26 -13.54 5.19
N ILE A 165 -6.56 -12.51 4.68
CA ILE A 165 -6.96 -11.77 3.48
C ILE A 165 -6.96 -12.69 2.26
N GLY A 166 -5.89 -13.50 2.09
CA GLY A 166 -5.72 -14.40 0.96
C GLY A 166 -6.85 -15.42 0.83
N HIS A 167 -7.41 -15.87 1.95
CA HIS A 167 -8.55 -16.78 1.97
C HIS A 167 -9.87 -16.05 1.66
N LEU A 168 -10.21 -15.03 2.45
CA LEU A 168 -11.56 -14.45 2.41
C LEU A 168 -11.77 -13.40 1.32
N LEU A 169 -10.73 -12.65 0.94
CA LEU A 169 -10.92 -11.55 -0.01
C LEU A 169 -11.35 -12.01 -1.40
N PRO A 170 -10.77 -13.06 -2.02
CA PRO A 170 -11.23 -13.54 -3.33
C PRO A 170 -12.70 -13.97 -3.33
N LEU A 171 -13.11 -14.63 -2.24
CA LEU A 171 -14.45 -15.13 -2.00
C LEU A 171 -15.47 -14.00 -1.89
N LEU A 172 -15.20 -13.01 -1.03
CA LEU A 172 -16.11 -11.90 -0.77
C LEU A 172 -16.08 -10.84 -1.88
N HIS A 173 -14.95 -10.68 -2.57
CA HIS A 173 -14.84 -9.74 -3.69
C HIS A 173 -15.78 -10.09 -4.84
N LYS A 174 -15.97 -11.39 -5.12
CA LYS A 174 -16.91 -11.87 -6.15
C LYS A 174 -18.34 -11.42 -5.86
N GLN A 175 -18.74 -11.40 -4.59
CA GLN A 175 -20.09 -11.02 -4.18
C GLN A 175 -20.27 -9.51 -4.03
N ALA A 176 -19.27 -8.81 -3.50
CA ALA A 176 -19.39 -7.42 -3.08
C ALA A 176 -19.50 -6.42 -4.26
N ASN A 177 -19.12 -6.82 -5.48
CA ASN A 177 -19.07 -6.02 -6.72
C ASN A 177 -18.22 -4.74 -6.67
N LYS A 178 -17.71 -4.32 -5.51
CA LYS A 178 -16.83 -3.16 -5.30
C LYS A 178 -15.77 -3.48 -4.24
N ALA A 179 -14.54 -3.00 -4.49
CA ALA A 179 -13.40 -3.19 -3.60
C ALA A 179 -13.65 -2.71 -2.15
N SER A 180 -14.28 -1.54 -1.99
CA SER A 180 -14.58 -0.95 -0.67
C SER A 180 -15.55 -1.78 0.17
N ARG A 181 -16.47 -2.50 -0.47
CA ARG A 181 -17.42 -3.38 0.21
C ARG A 181 -16.75 -4.68 0.62
N ALA A 182 -15.99 -5.28 -0.30
CA ALA A 182 -15.20 -6.47 -0.03
C ALA A 182 -14.26 -6.25 1.17
N SER A 183 -13.56 -5.12 1.21
CA SER A 183 -12.67 -4.78 2.32
C SER A 183 -13.39 -4.65 3.65
N LEU A 184 -14.61 -4.08 3.67
CA LEU A 184 -15.38 -3.91 4.90
C LEU A 184 -15.93 -5.26 5.40
N MET A 185 -16.35 -6.15 4.50
CA MET A 185 -16.81 -7.49 4.86
C MET A 185 -15.66 -8.34 5.42
N VAL A 186 -14.48 -8.33 4.79
CA VAL A 186 -13.28 -9.01 5.32
C VAL A 186 -12.89 -8.42 6.68
N PHE A 187 -13.01 -7.10 6.84
CA PHE A 187 -12.75 -6.44 8.11
C PHE A 187 -13.74 -6.86 9.21
N ALA A 188 -15.04 -6.90 8.92
CA ALA A 188 -16.06 -7.37 9.84
C ALA A 188 -15.81 -8.82 10.29
N ALA A 189 -15.47 -9.70 9.34
CA ALA A 189 -15.05 -11.06 9.62
C ALA A 189 -13.84 -11.08 10.57
N ARG A 190 -12.81 -10.25 10.32
CA ARG A 190 -11.63 -10.17 11.19
C ARG A 190 -11.96 -9.75 12.62
N VAL A 191 -12.89 -8.83 12.80
CA VAL A 191 -13.34 -8.42 14.12
C VAL A 191 -14.07 -9.57 14.84
N ALA A 192 -14.93 -10.30 14.12
CA ALA A 192 -15.67 -11.43 14.65
C ALA A 192 -14.75 -12.59 15.12
N VAL A 193 -13.56 -12.74 14.53
CA VAL A 193 -12.56 -13.74 14.97
C VAL A 193 -12.27 -13.66 16.47
N LYS A 194 -12.29 -12.47 17.08
CA LYS A 194 -12.04 -12.31 18.52
C LYS A 194 -13.09 -13.04 19.38
N GLN A 195 -14.31 -13.18 18.88
CA GLN A 195 -15.43 -13.77 19.59
C GLN A 195 -15.65 -15.24 19.21
N PHE A 196 -15.50 -15.59 17.94
CA PHE A 196 -15.86 -16.93 17.43
C PHE A 196 -14.67 -17.80 17.01
N GLY A 197 -13.46 -17.23 16.94
CA GLY A 197 -12.27 -17.92 16.45
C GLY A 197 -12.17 -17.93 14.91
N GLU A 198 -10.94 -18.00 14.41
CA GLU A 198 -10.65 -17.83 12.98
C GLU A 198 -11.22 -18.96 12.11
N GLY A 199 -11.06 -20.21 12.57
CA GLY A 199 -11.55 -21.38 11.84
C GLY A 199 -13.07 -21.41 11.69
N PHE A 200 -13.81 -20.96 12.70
CA PHE A 200 -15.28 -20.83 12.61
C PHE A 200 -15.68 -19.77 11.59
N VAL A 201 -15.12 -18.56 11.70
CA VAL A 201 -15.46 -17.45 10.80
C VAL A 201 -15.16 -17.80 9.35
N ILE A 202 -14.02 -18.44 9.08
CA ILE A 202 -13.65 -18.88 7.74
C ILE A 202 -14.66 -19.91 7.19
N LYS A 203 -14.91 -20.99 7.94
CA LYS A 203 -15.89 -22.02 7.54
C LYS A 203 -17.28 -21.42 7.33
N MET A 204 -17.66 -20.46 8.16
CA MET A 204 -18.94 -19.78 8.07
C MET A 204 -19.08 -19.04 6.74
N VAL A 205 -18.10 -18.20 6.39
CA VAL A 205 -18.09 -17.48 5.11
C VAL A 205 -18.10 -18.46 3.93
N ASP A 206 -17.32 -19.55 4.00
CA ASP A 206 -17.29 -20.57 2.96
C ASP A 206 -18.66 -21.26 2.77
N LYS A 207 -19.35 -21.64 3.86
CA LYS A 207 -20.68 -22.27 3.79
C LYS A 207 -21.73 -21.29 3.28
N ILE A 208 -21.69 -20.02 3.71
CA ILE A 208 -22.61 -18.97 3.23
C ILE A 208 -22.49 -18.80 1.71
N LEU A 209 -21.27 -18.81 1.18
CA LEU A 209 -21.00 -18.64 -0.25
C LEU A 209 -21.30 -19.87 -1.11
N THR A 210 -21.25 -21.06 -0.51
CA THR A 210 -21.49 -22.35 -1.22
C THR A 210 -22.93 -22.86 -1.07
N SER A 211 -23.67 -22.36 -0.08
CA SER A 211 -25.10 -22.58 0.13
C SER A 211 -25.92 -22.07 -1.06
N LYS A 212 -26.74 -22.96 -1.65
CA LYS A 212 -27.67 -22.63 -2.75
C LYS A 212 -28.98 -21.95 -2.29
N THR A 213 -29.19 -21.78 -0.99
CA THR A 213 -30.47 -21.32 -0.40
C THR A 213 -30.31 -19.94 0.23
N ASN A 214 -31.08 -18.94 -0.22
CA ASN A 214 -31.31 -17.57 0.33
C ASN A 214 -30.11 -16.77 0.91
N THR A 215 -28.87 -17.26 0.88
CA THR A 215 -27.68 -16.59 1.41
C THR A 215 -27.17 -15.45 0.54
N GLY A 216 -27.68 -15.33 -0.69
CA GLY A 216 -27.56 -14.11 -1.49
C GLY A 216 -28.05 -12.89 -0.72
N ASP A 217 -29.17 -13.02 0.02
CA ASP A 217 -29.75 -11.94 0.82
C ASP A 217 -28.85 -11.51 1.99
N LEU A 218 -28.05 -12.43 2.55
CA LEU A 218 -27.15 -12.13 3.68
C LEU A 218 -25.95 -11.29 3.24
N LEU A 219 -25.26 -11.75 2.20
CA LEU A 219 -24.12 -11.01 1.66
C LEU A 219 -24.56 -9.74 0.96
N ASP A 220 -25.75 -9.73 0.35
CA ASP A 220 -26.35 -8.53 -0.22
C ASP A 220 -26.82 -7.57 0.88
N SER A 221 -27.33 -8.06 2.01
CA SER A 221 -27.64 -7.26 3.21
C SER A 221 -26.38 -6.64 3.80
N LEU A 222 -25.31 -7.42 4.00
CA LEU A 222 -24.01 -6.93 4.45
C LEU A 222 -23.41 -5.93 3.45
N ALA A 223 -23.49 -6.21 2.14
CA ALA A 223 -23.01 -5.30 1.09
C ALA A 223 -23.86 -4.03 0.96
N ASN A 224 -25.17 -4.10 1.27
CA ASN A 224 -26.09 -2.96 1.33
C ASN A 224 -25.82 -2.11 2.57
N ARG A 225 -25.60 -2.73 3.74
CA ARG A 225 -25.20 -2.05 4.97
C ARG A 225 -23.82 -1.44 4.85
N ALA A 226 -22.89 -2.08 4.14
CA ALA A 226 -21.58 -1.51 3.78
C ALA A 226 -21.68 -0.23 2.95
N ARG A 227 -22.84 0.07 2.32
CA ARG A 227 -23.07 1.37 1.67
C ARG A 227 -23.18 2.52 2.66
N THR A 228 -23.60 2.26 3.91
CA THR A 228 -23.71 3.29 4.96
C THR A 228 -22.35 3.79 5.43
N ARG A 229 -21.27 3.02 5.17
CA ARG A 229 -19.91 3.24 5.70
C ARG A 229 -19.82 3.25 7.24
N ASP A 230 -20.88 2.84 7.92
CA ASP A 230 -20.91 2.70 9.37
C ASP A 230 -20.25 1.36 9.75
N VAL A 231 -18.96 1.43 10.07
CA VAL A 231 -18.16 0.23 10.34
C VAL A 231 -18.69 -0.54 11.55
N ALA A 232 -19.22 0.16 12.56
CA ALA A 232 -19.80 -0.45 13.75
C ALA A 232 -20.99 -1.35 13.37
N LYS A 233 -21.94 -0.80 12.61
CA LYS A 233 -23.14 -1.54 12.18
C LYS A 233 -22.82 -2.74 11.30
N VAL A 234 -21.79 -2.63 10.45
CA VAL A 234 -21.39 -3.75 9.60
C VAL A 234 -20.68 -4.84 10.40
N VAL A 235 -19.86 -4.46 11.38
CA VAL A 235 -19.25 -5.40 12.33
C VAL A 235 -20.33 -6.12 13.15
N ASP A 236 -21.28 -5.37 13.72
CA ASP A 236 -22.31 -5.95 14.59
C ASP A 236 -23.26 -6.85 13.79
N ALA A 237 -23.69 -6.41 12.61
CA ALA A 237 -24.46 -7.26 11.70
C ALA A 237 -23.74 -8.57 11.38
N PHE A 238 -22.44 -8.54 11.07
CA PHE A 238 -21.69 -9.75 10.80
C PHE A 238 -21.61 -10.68 12.02
N LYS A 239 -21.51 -10.12 13.24
CA LYS A 239 -21.54 -10.92 14.47
C LYS A 239 -22.91 -11.53 14.73
N ASP A 240 -23.98 -10.78 14.50
CA ASP A 240 -25.34 -11.28 14.61
C ASP A 240 -25.55 -12.45 13.64
N ASP A 241 -25.07 -12.31 12.40
CA ASP A 241 -25.08 -13.39 11.40
C ASP A 241 -24.29 -14.63 11.90
N CYS A 242 -23.13 -14.43 12.56
CA CYS A 242 -22.36 -15.51 13.19
C CYS A 242 -23.16 -16.23 14.27
N ILE A 243 -23.95 -15.49 15.07
CA ILE A 243 -24.77 -16.05 16.15
C ILE A 243 -25.92 -16.86 15.57
N GLU A 244 -26.64 -16.35 14.56
CA GLU A 244 -27.76 -17.05 13.93
C GLU A 244 -27.34 -18.39 13.32
N HIS A 245 -26.11 -18.47 12.82
CA HIS A 245 -25.58 -19.68 12.20
C HIS A 245 -24.79 -20.55 13.17
N ILE A 246 -24.58 -20.14 14.43
CA ILE A 246 -23.72 -20.89 15.35
C ILE A 246 -24.22 -22.31 15.62
N GLU A 247 -25.55 -22.50 15.70
CA GLU A 247 -26.16 -23.80 15.99
C GLU A 247 -26.11 -24.74 14.79
N GLY A 248 -26.40 -24.24 13.58
CA GLY A 248 -26.30 -25.02 12.33
C GLY A 248 -24.87 -25.38 11.90
N PHE A 249 -23.86 -24.97 12.67
CA PHE A 249 -22.47 -25.36 12.49
C PHE A 249 -21.92 -26.16 13.68
N LYS A 250 -22.60 -26.21 14.84
CA LYS A 250 -22.19 -27.09 15.94
C LYS A 250 -22.29 -28.57 15.56
N GLU A 251 -23.25 -28.95 14.70
CA GLU A 251 -23.39 -30.34 14.20
C GLU A 251 -22.26 -30.77 13.24
N ASP A 252 -21.52 -29.84 12.65
CA ASP A 252 -20.39 -30.12 11.73
C ASP A 252 -19.02 -30.14 12.46
N TRP A 253 -19.01 -30.06 13.80
CA TRP A 253 -17.82 -29.91 14.64
C TRP A 253 -17.59 -31.06 15.64
N ASP A 254 -18.41 -32.11 15.60
CA ASP A 254 -18.17 -33.40 16.28
C ASP A 254 -17.47 -34.41 15.35
#